data_AF-A0A4U1FB88-F1
#
_entry.id   AF-A0A4U1FB88-F1
#
_cell.length_a   1.000
_cell.length_b   1.000
_cell.length_c   1.000
_cell.angle_alpha   90.00
_cell.angle_beta   90.00
_cell.angle_gamma   90.00
#
_symmetry.space_group_name_H-M   'P 1'
#
loop_
_entity.id
_entity.type
_entity.pdbx_description
1 polymer ?
#
loop_
_entity_poly.entity_id
_entity_poly.type
_entity_poly.pdbx_seq_one_letter_code
_entity_poly.pdbx_strand_id
1 'polypeptide(L)'
;MPRTLESQITLEKTPSYFVTQEAPRRIFNMSRDTKLIVVVRNPVTRAISDYTQTLSKKPDIPTFEGLSFRNRTLGLVDVSWNAIRIGMYALHLESWLRYFPLAQIHFVSGERLITDPAGEMGRVQDFLGIKRLITDKHFYFNKTKGFPCLKKTESSLLPRCLGKSKGRTHVQIDPEVIDQLREFYRPYNIKFYETVGQDFRLASSGDPDPSSAKNPVSKAKYRA
;
A
#
# COMPACT_ATOMS: atom_id res chain seq x y z
N MET A 1 -11.04 20.23 11.19
CA MET A 1 -10.45 19.16 12.04
C MET A 1 -10.89 19.41 13.48
N PRO A 2 -11.15 18.37 14.29
CA PRO A 2 -11.47 18.56 15.71
C PRO A 2 -10.27 19.20 16.44
N ARG A 3 -10.52 19.98 17.49
CA ARG A 3 -9.46 20.55 18.33
C ARG A 3 -8.69 19.41 19.03
N THR A 4 -7.37 19.48 19.01
CA THR A 4 -6.48 18.54 19.72
C THR A 4 -5.88 19.17 20.96
N LEU A 5 -5.57 18.35 21.96
CA LEU A 5 -4.81 18.76 23.15
C LEU A 5 -3.35 19.01 22.81
N GLU A 6 -2.63 19.70 23.69
CA GLU A 6 -1.19 19.99 23.52
C GLU A 6 -0.33 18.72 23.38
N SER A 7 -0.71 17.63 24.05
CA SER A 7 -0.03 16.33 23.98
C SER A 7 -0.42 15.48 22.76
N GLN A 8 -1.31 15.96 21.90
CA GLN A 8 -1.85 15.21 20.77
C GLN A 8 -1.31 15.72 19.44
N ILE A 9 -1.04 14.78 18.53
CA ILE A 9 -0.70 15.08 17.15
C ILE A 9 -1.97 14.99 16.30
N THR A 10 -2.24 16.05 15.52
CA THR A 10 -3.30 16.02 14.50
C THR A 10 -2.78 15.38 13.23
N LEU A 11 -3.50 14.39 12.70
CA LEU A 11 -3.19 13.71 11.45
C LEU A 11 -4.41 13.72 10.51
N GLU A 12 -4.16 13.71 9.21
CA GLU A 12 -5.16 13.42 8.18
C GLU A 12 -4.59 12.40 7.18
N LYS A 13 -5.47 11.79 6.38
CA LYS A 13 -5.10 10.80 5.37
C LYS A 13 -5.85 11.05 4.07
N THR A 14 -5.12 11.50 3.05
CA THR A 14 -5.63 11.65 1.68
C THR A 14 -4.68 10.95 0.68
N PRO A 15 -5.00 9.72 0.21
CA PRO A 15 -4.10 8.97 -0.67
C PRO A 15 -3.68 9.69 -1.96
N SER A 16 -4.55 10.51 -2.53
CA SER A 16 -4.31 11.17 -3.81
C SER A 16 -3.24 12.24 -3.76
N TYR A 17 -2.91 12.80 -2.59
CA TYR A 17 -1.89 13.84 -2.48
C TYR A 17 -0.57 13.42 -3.12
N PHE A 18 -0.14 12.17 -2.91
CA PHE A 18 1.16 11.71 -3.38
C PHE A 18 1.36 11.89 -4.89
N VAL A 19 0.28 11.82 -5.68
CA VAL A 19 0.31 11.96 -7.14
C VAL A 19 -0.26 13.29 -7.66
N THR A 20 -0.63 14.20 -6.76
CA THR A 20 -1.14 15.53 -7.10
C THR A 20 0.03 16.50 -7.22
N GLN A 21 0.21 17.08 -8.42
CA GLN A 21 1.35 17.93 -8.75
C GLN A 21 1.50 19.16 -7.83
N GLU A 22 0.39 19.79 -7.42
CA GLU A 22 0.42 20.98 -6.58
C GLU A 22 0.52 20.67 -5.08
N ALA A 23 0.29 19.42 -4.66
CA ALA A 23 0.21 19.05 -3.25
C ALA A 23 1.51 19.33 -2.47
N PRO A 24 2.71 18.96 -2.97
CA PRO A 24 3.96 19.26 -2.26
C PRO A 24 4.11 20.75 -1.94
N ARG A 25 3.91 21.63 -2.93
CA ARG A 25 4.00 23.08 -2.77
C ARG A 25 2.98 23.63 -1.78
N ARG A 26 1.73 23.17 -1.88
CA ARG A 26 0.64 23.66 -1.02
C ARG A 26 0.86 23.26 0.45
N ILE A 27 1.28 22.02 0.70
CA ILE A 27 1.56 21.54 2.06
C ILE A 27 2.79 22.23 2.63
N PHE A 28 3.84 22.43 1.81
CA PHE A 28 5.03 23.18 2.22
C PHE A 28 4.71 24.63 2.61
N ASN A 29 3.81 25.29 1.87
CA ASN A 29 3.35 26.64 2.17
C ASN A 29 2.47 26.72 3.42
N MET A 30 1.80 25.63 3.80
CA MET A 30 1.05 25.55 5.06
C MET A 30 2.00 25.43 6.26
N SER A 31 2.96 24.49 6.19
CA SER A 31 4.05 24.39 7.16
C SER A 31 5.20 23.58 6.55
N ARG A 32 6.40 24.16 6.61
CA ARG A 32 7.64 23.54 6.11
C ARG A 32 8.08 22.36 6.96
N ASP A 33 7.67 22.31 8.22
CA ASP A 33 8.02 21.27 9.19
C ASP A 33 7.04 20.09 9.18
N THR A 34 6.06 20.09 8.26
CA THR A 34 5.09 19.00 8.13
C THR A 34 5.82 17.67 7.92
N LYS A 35 5.53 16.68 8.77
CA LYS A 35 5.98 15.29 8.58
C LYS A 35 5.02 14.56 7.65
N LEU A 36 5.56 13.78 6.72
CA LEU A 36 4.81 13.06 5.69
C LEU A 36 4.99 11.55 5.88
N ILE A 37 3.91 10.80 5.71
CA ILE A 37 3.94 9.34 5.75
C ILE A 37 3.40 8.80 4.43
N VAL A 38 4.17 7.94 3.77
CA VAL A 38 3.81 7.29 2.51
C VAL A 38 3.78 5.79 2.72
N VAL A 39 2.60 5.18 2.59
CA VAL A 39 2.46 3.72 2.62
C VAL A 39 2.63 3.20 1.20
N VAL A 40 3.72 2.50 0.93
CA VAL A 40 4.02 1.90 -0.37
C VAL A 40 3.63 0.42 -0.39
N ARG A 41 3.39 -0.13 -1.58
CA ARG A 41 3.05 -1.55 -1.80
C ARG A 41 3.68 -1.98 -3.12
N ASN A 42 3.77 -3.28 -3.37
CA ASN A 42 4.13 -3.81 -4.68
C ASN A 42 3.27 -3.15 -5.78
N PRO A 43 3.86 -2.42 -6.74
CA PRO A 43 3.12 -1.57 -7.66
C PRO A 43 2.18 -2.37 -8.57
N VAL A 44 2.51 -3.64 -8.87
CA VAL A 44 1.64 -4.56 -9.62
C VAL A 44 0.40 -4.90 -8.80
N THR A 45 0.60 -5.40 -7.57
CA THR A 45 -0.53 -5.74 -6.69
C THR A 45 -1.39 -4.52 -6.33
N ARG A 46 -0.77 -3.34 -6.25
CA ARG A 46 -1.42 -2.05 -6.05
C ARG A 46 -2.31 -1.69 -7.25
N ALA A 47 -1.82 -1.83 -8.48
CA ALA A 47 -2.58 -1.59 -9.70
C ALA A 47 -3.79 -2.54 -9.80
N ILE A 48 -3.59 -3.83 -9.53
CA ILE A 48 -4.68 -4.83 -9.50
C ILE A 48 -5.73 -4.47 -8.45
N SER A 49 -5.30 -4.00 -7.27
CA SER A 49 -6.21 -3.57 -6.20
C SER A 49 -7.05 -2.35 -6.59
N ASP A 50 -6.44 -1.39 -7.28
CA ASP A 50 -7.08 -0.18 -7.80
C ASP A 50 -8.13 -0.51 -8.87
N TYR A 51 -7.77 -1.38 -9.82
CA TYR A 51 -8.68 -1.96 -10.80
C TYR A 51 -9.84 -2.69 -10.12
N THR A 52 -9.57 -3.58 -9.16
CA THR A 52 -10.59 -4.34 -8.43
C THR A 52 -11.57 -3.43 -7.70
N GLN A 53 -11.07 -2.31 -7.13
CA GLN A 53 -11.93 -1.31 -6.52
C GLN A 53 -12.83 -0.62 -7.56
N THR A 54 -12.28 -0.30 -8.73
CA THR A 54 -13.04 0.34 -9.83
C THR A 54 -14.11 -0.61 -10.38
N LEU A 55 -13.74 -1.87 -10.62
CA LEU A 55 -14.65 -2.94 -11.06
C LEU A 55 -15.83 -3.12 -10.09
N SER A 56 -15.57 -3.07 -8.77
CA SER A 56 -16.64 -3.19 -7.76
C SER A 56 -17.67 -2.04 -7.76
N LYS A 57 -17.34 -0.92 -8.41
CA LYS A 57 -18.23 0.25 -8.57
C LYS A 57 -18.81 0.35 -9.98
N LYS A 58 -18.09 -0.16 -10.98
CA LYS A 58 -18.43 -0.11 -12.40
C LYS A 58 -18.09 -1.48 -13.01
N PRO A 59 -19.06 -2.40 -13.09
CA PRO A 59 -18.79 -3.77 -13.56
C PRO A 59 -18.42 -3.81 -15.06
N ASP A 60 -18.87 -2.84 -15.86
CA ASP A 60 -18.71 -2.83 -17.31
C ASP A 60 -17.43 -2.10 -17.78
N ILE A 61 -16.30 -2.35 -17.12
CA ILE A 61 -15.00 -1.82 -17.54
C ILE A 61 -14.22 -2.88 -18.33
N PRO A 62 -13.30 -2.49 -19.24
CA PRO A 62 -12.42 -3.43 -19.91
C PRO A 62 -11.57 -4.23 -18.92
N THR A 63 -11.03 -5.36 -19.36
CA THR A 63 -10.17 -6.20 -18.52
C THR A 63 -8.94 -5.45 -18.04
N PHE A 64 -8.34 -5.93 -16.96
CA PHE A 64 -7.10 -5.36 -16.42
C PHE A 64 -6.00 -5.32 -17.48
N GLU A 65 -5.88 -6.39 -18.26
CA GLU A 65 -4.95 -6.53 -19.37
C GLU A 65 -5.22 -5.50 -20.48
N GLY A 66 -6.50 -5.33 -20.86
CA GLY A 66 -6.91 -4.37 -21.89
C GLY A 66 -6.65 -2.91 -21.52
N LEU A 67 -6.61 -2.60 -20.22
CA LEU A 67 -6.27 -1.26 -19.71
C LEU A 67 -4.77 -1.08 -19.43
N SER A 68 -4.04 -2.17 -19.20
CA SER A 68 -2.63 -2.12 -18.80
C SER A 68 -1.67 -1.88 -19.96
N PHE A 69 -2.04 -2.24 -21.19
CA PHE A 69 -1.16 -2.20 -22.35
C PHE A 69 -1.77 -1.42 -23.51
N ARG A 70 -0.96 -0.59 -24.17
CA ARG A 70 -1.27 -0.06 -25.51
C ARG A 70 -1.08 -1.13 -26.57
N ASN A 71 -0.08 -1.99 -26.39
CA ASN A 71 0.18 -3.15 -27.22
C ASN A 71 0.79 -4.26 -26.36
N ARG A 72 0.00 -5.30 -26.08
CA ARG A 72 0.41 -6.42 -25.23
C ARG A 72 1.54 -7.25 -25.87
N THR A 73 1.46 -7.51 -27.17
CA THR A 73 2.45 -8.32 -27.90
C THR A 73 3.84 -7.69 -27.86
N LEU A 74 3.91 -6.36 -27.89
CA LEU A 74 5.16 -5.60 -27.78
C LEU A 74 5.55 -5.26 -26.33
N GLY A 75 4.75 -5.66 -25.33
CA GLY A 75 4.97 -5.31 -23.92
C GLY A 75 4.84 -3.81 -23.63
N LEU A 76 4.18 -3.04 -24.49
CA LEU A 76 4.03 -1.59 -24.34
C LEU A 76 2.94 -1.25 -23.33
N VAL A 77 3.35 -1.06 -22.08
CA VAL A 77 2.49 -0.68 -20.95
C VAL A 77 1.91 0.73 -21.16
N ASP A 78 0.62 0.91 -20.88
CA ASP A 78 -0.03 2.22 -20.94
C ASP A 78 0.16 3.03 -19.66
N VAL A 79 1.19 3.88 -19.65
CA VAL A 79 1.47 4.80 -18.53
C VAL A 79 0.43 5.92 -18.38
N SER A 80 -0.46 6.11 -19.35
CA SER A 80 -1.56 7.09 -19.24
C SER A 80 -2.65 6.60 -18.29
N TRP A 81 -2.77 5.28 -18.12
CA TRP A 81 -3.74 4.71 -17.20
C TRP A 81 -3.31 4.97 -15.76
N ASN A 82 -4.18 5.62 -14.99
CA ASN A 82 -3.87 6.10 -13.65
C ASN A 82 -3.45 4.96 -12.69
N ALA A 83 -4.01 3.75 -12.87
CA ALA A 83 -3.63 2.60 -12.07
C ALA A 83 -2.20 2.10 -12.36
N ILE A 84 -1.62 2.40 -13.52
CA ILE A 84 -0.19 2.17 -13.73
C ILE A 84 0.62 3.33 -13.15
N ARG A 85 0.22 4.56 -13.50
CA ARG A 85 0.97 5.77 -13.16
C ARG A 85 1.23 5.95 -11.66
N ILE A 86 0.27 5.61 -10.79
CA ILE A 86 0.45 5.72 -9.34
C ILE A 86 1.60 4.84 -8.83
N GLY A 87 1.86 3.68 -9.47
CA GLY A 87 2.90 2.74 -9.06
C GLY A 87 4.33 3.20 -9.37
N MET A 88 4.51 4.26 -10.17
CA MET A 88 5.83 4.80 -10.50
C MET A 88 6.34 5.74 -9.39
N TYR A 89 6.58 5.18 -8.20
CA TYR A 89 6.84 5.93 -6.96
C TYR A 89 8.02 6.90 -7.05
N ALA A 90 9.10 6.51 -7.73
CA ALA A 90 10.27 7.36 -7.91
C ALA A 90 9.91 8.72 -8.55
N LEU A 91 9.08 8.71 -9.60
CA LEU A 91 8.68 9.93 -10.32
C LEU A 91 7.88 10.90 -9.44
N HIS A 92 6.97 10.35 -8.63
CA HIS A 92 6.20 11.16 -7.70
C HIS A 92 7.09 11.71 -6.59
N LEU A 93 7.97 10.88 -6.03
CA LEU A 93 8.88 11.26 -4.96
C LEU A 93 9.80 12.43 -5.37
N GLU A 94 10.30 12.45 -6.61
CA GLU A 94 11.09 13.59 -7.11
C GLU A 94 10.38 14.94 -6.95
N SER A 95 9.06 14.98 -7.14
CA SER A 95 8.28 16.21 -6.97
C SER A 95 8.17 16.62 -5.49
N TRP A 96 8.07 15.65 -4.58
CA TRP A 96 8.03 15.89 -3.13
C TRP A 96 9.38 16.37 -2.59
N LEU A 97 10.49 15.78 -3.07
CA LEU A 97 11.85 16.11 -2.63
C LEU A 97 12.31 17.52 -3.04
N ARG A 98 11.60 18.18 -3.97
CA ARG A 98 11.82 19.61 -4.27
C ARG A 98 11.40 20.54 -3.13
N TYR A 99 10.56 20.06 -2.21
CA TYR A 99 9.98 20.87 -1.12
C TYR A 99 10.33 20.32 0.26
N PHE A 100 10.34 19.01 0.43
CA PHE A 100 10.60 18.37 1.72
C PHE A 100 11.89 17.57 1.69
N PRO A 101 12.77 17.70 2.69
CA PRO A 101 13.91 16.81 2.84
C PRO A 101 13.42 15.38 3.09
N LEU A 102 14.19 14.39 2.61
CA LEU A 102 13.84 12.98 2.75
C LEU A 102 13.59 12.58 4.22
N ALA A 103 14.30 13.18 5.17
CA ALA A 103 14.13 12.96 6.60
C ALA A 103 12.74 13.34 7.15
N GLN A 104 11.96 14.16 6.43
CA GLN A 104 10.56 14.48 6.76
C GLN A 104 9.54 13.54 6.10
N ILE A 105 9.99 12.52 5.37
CA ILE A 105 9.12 11.56 4.69
C ILE A 105 9.42 10.16 5.19
N HIS A 106 8.45 9.54 5.87
CA HIS A 106 8.55 8.17 6.32
C HIS A 106 7.82 7.22 5.39
N PHE A 107 8.52 6.21 4.88
CA PHE A 107 7.97 5.18 4.02
C PHE A 107 7.62 3.93 4.81
N VAL A 108 6.34 3.57 4.78
CA VAL A 108 5.77 2.40 5.47
C VAL A 108 5.59 1.29 4.44
N SER A 109 6.05 0.07 4.76
CA SER A 109 5.82 -1.09 3.90
C SER A 109 4.41 -1.62 4.10
N GLY A 110 3.59 -1.63 3.04
CA GLY A 110 2.25 -2.18 3.05
C GLY A 110 2.23 -3.68 3.31
N GLU A 111 3.21 -4.42 2.78
CA GLU A 111 3.41 -5.86 2.99
C GLU A 111 3.74 -6.16 4.46
N ARG A 112 4.66 -5.39 5.06
CA ARG A 112 4.97 -5.52 6.49
C ARG A 112 3.83 -5.05 7.38
N LEU A 113 3.02 -4.09 6.96
CA LEU A 113 1.85 -3.67 7.74
C LEU A 113 0.80 -4.80 7.86
N ILE A 114 0.82 -5.77 6.94
CA ILE A 114 -0.03 -6.97 7.01
C ILE A 114 0.63 -8.05 7.87
N THR A 115 1.93 -8.31 7.66
CA THR A 115 2.65 -9.44 8.28
C THR A 115 3.18 -9.14 9.68
N ASP A 116 3.56 -7.90 9.94
CA ASP A 116 4.13 -7.37 11.18
C ASP A 116 3.62 -5.92 11.45
N PRO A 117 2.31 -5.75 11.74
CA PRO A 117 1.74 -4.43 11.98
C PRO A 117 2.36 -3.71 13.19
N ALA A 118 2.75 -4.46 14.23
CA ALA A 118 3.36 -3.87 15.42
C ALA A 118 4.75 -3.28 15.11
N GLY A 119 5.57 -3.98 14.32
CA GLY A 119 6.87 -3.48 13.91
C GLY A 119 6.78 -2.24 13.02
N GLU A 120 5.87 -2.20 12.04
CA GLU A 120 5.65 -0.99 11.21
C GLU A 120 5.13 0.19 12.06
N MET A 121 4.17 -0.05 12.96
CA MET A 121 3.67 1.00 13.84
C MET A 121 4.74 1.49 14.84
N GLY A 122 5.69 0.65 15.25
CA GLY A 122 6.86 1.06 16.02
C GLY A 122 7.66 2.15 15.29
N ARG A 123 8.00 1.92 14.02
CA ARG A 123 8.73 2.88 13.17
C ARG A 123 7.96 4.19 12.97
N VAL A 124 6.65 4.10 12.75
CA VAL A 124 5.80 5.29 12.61
C VAL A 124 5.79 6.12 13.90
N GLN A 125 5.72 5.48 15.07
CA GLN A 125 5.75 6.16 16.36
C GLN A 125 7.09 6.89 16.58
N ASP A 126 8.22 6.25 16.26
CA ASP A 126 9.53 6.90 16.37
C ASP A 126 9.66 8.10 15.43
N PHE A 127 9.23 7.93 14.18
CA PHE A 127 9.28 9.00 13.18
C PHE A 127 8.46 10.21 13.63
N LEU A 128 7.28 9.99 14.22
CA LEU A 128 6.44 11.05 14.76
C LEU A 128 7.00 11.64 16.06
N GLY A 129 7.95 10.97 16.72
CA GLY A 129 8.52 11.40 18.00
C GLY A 129 7.60 11.13 19.18
N ILE A 130 6.72 10.12 19.08
CA ILE A 130 5.78 9.74 20.14
C ILE A 130 6.21 8.45 20.83
N LYS A 131 5.80 8.28 22.08
CA LYS A 131 6.06 7.07 22.85
C LYS A 131 5.50 5.84 22.11
N ARG A 132 6.30 4.77 22.02
CA ARG A 132 5.86 3.48 21.47
C ARG A 132 4.84 2.82 22.40
N LEU A 133 3.57 3.09 22.17
CA LEU A 133 2.44 2.52 22.90
C LEU A 133 1.79 1.38 22.11
N ILE A 134 1.73 1.50 20.79
CA ILE A 134 1.16 0.48 19.92
C ILE A 134 2.17 -0.66 19.77
N THR A 135 1.73 -1.86 20.15
CA THR A 135 2.52 -3.10 20.22
C THR A 135 1.72 -4.28 19.66
N ASP A 136 2.32 -5.46 19.59
CA ASP A 136 1.71 -6.75 19.21
C ASP A 136 0.43 -7.07 20.01
N LYS A 137 0.35 -6.62 21.25
CA LYS A 137 -0.83 -6.77 22.11
C LYS A 137 -2.08 -6.08 21.56
N HIS A 138 -1.94 -5.14 20.63
CA HIS A 138 -3.04 -4.41 20.02
C HIS A 138 -3.59 -5.09 18.76
N PHE A 139 -2.92 -6.13 18.25
CA PHE A 139 -3.30 -6.79 17.00
C PHE A 139 -3.65 -8.26 17.22
N TYR A 140 -4.60 -8.76 16.44
CA TYR A 140 -4.84 -10.20 16.26
C TYR A 140 -5.05 -10.50 14.78
N PHE A 141 -4.65 -11.69 14.33
CA PHE A 141 -4.86 -12.10 12.94
C PHE A 141 -6.23 -12.75 12.78
N ASN A 142 -7.06 -12.22 11.88
CA ASN A 142 -8.34 -12.84 11.56
C ASN A 142 -8.17 -13.78 10.36
N LYS A 143 -8.13 -15.10 10.61
CA LYS A 143 -7.93 -16.13 9.57
C LYS A 143 -8.99 -16.08 8.47
N THR A 144 -10.27 -15.86 8.83
CA THR A 144 -11.37 -15.76 7.87
C THR A 144 -11.22 -14.55 6.96
N LYS A 145 -10.74 -13.42 7.51
CA LYS A 145 -10.51 -12.20 6.73
C LYS A 145 -9.19 -12.26 5.95
N GLY A 146 -8.17 -12.95 6.47
CA GLY A 146 -6.81 -12.97 5.93
C GLY A 146 -5.97 -11.73 6.27
N PHE A 147 -6.39 -10.92 7.24
CA PHE A 147 -5.72 -9.66 7.61
C PHE A 147 -5.65 -9.48 9.13
N PRO A 148 -4.66 -8.73 9.65
CA PRO A 148 -4.65 -8.30 11.04
C PRO A 148 -5.82 -7.35 11.32
N CYS A 149 -6.35 -7.45 12.54
CA CYS A 149 -7.42 -6.62 13.08
C CYS A 149 -6.99 -6.05 14.44
N LEU A 150 -7.66 -4.99 14.88
CA LEU A 150 -7.41 -4.37 16.17
C LEU A 150 -8.11 -5.19 17.27
N LYS A 151 -7.35 -5.60 18.28
CA LYS A 151 -7.90 -6.18 19.51
C LYS A 151 -8.73 -5.13 20.25
N LYS A 152 -9.50 -5.60 21.25
CA LYS A 152 -10.21 -4.72 22.18
C LYS A 152 -9.20 -3.73 22.79
N THR A 153 -9.59 -2.47 22.88
CA THR A 153 -8.82 -1.43 23.58
C THR A 153 -9.67 -0.94 24.74
N GLU A 154 -9.08 -0.25 25.71
CA GLU A 154 -9.85 0.38 26.81
C GLU A 154 -10.96 1.31 26.28
N SER A 155 -10.75 1.90 25.10
CA SER A 155 -11.73 2.77 24.43
C SER A 155 -12.80 2.06 23.60
N SER A 156 -12.70 0.74 23.38
CA SER A 156 -13.66 -0.02 22.54
C SER A 156 -13.80 -1.47 22.99
N LEU A 157 -15.01 -1.82 23.41
CA LEU A 157 -15.37 -3.11 24.01
C LEU A 157 -15.32 -4.30 23.02
N LEU A 158 -15.22 -4.05 21.70
CA LEU A 158 -15.23 -5.07 20.67
C LEU A 158 -13.98 -5.00 19.77
N PRO A 159 -13.41 -6.15 19.35
CA PRO A 159 -12.36 -6.17 18.34
C PRO A 159 -12.87 -5.55 17.04
N ARG A 160 -12.01 -4.79 16.34
CA ARG A 160 -12.37 -4.12 15.10
C ARG A 160 -11.49 -4.57 13.95
N CYS A 161 -12.11 -5.20 12.96
CA CYS A 161 -11.50 -5.44 11.66
C CYS A 161 -11.84 -4.30 10.69
N LEU A 162 -10.99 -4.10 9.68
CA LEU A 162 -11.32 -3.21 8.57
C LEU A 162 -12.59 -3.71 7.85
N GLY A 163 -13.41 -2.79 7.36
CA GLY A 163 -14.69 -3.09 6.70
C GLY A 163 -14.56 -3.92 5.41
N LYS A 164 -15.70 -4.29 4.82
CA LYS A 164 -15.78 -5.13 3.60
C LYS A 164 -15.05 -4.51 2.39
N SER A 165 -14.90 -3.19 2.36
CA SER A 165 -14.16 -2.45 1.34
C SER A 165 -12.64 -2.55 1.45
N LYS A 166 -12.11 -3.32 2.42
CA LYS A 166 -10.67 -3.51 2.66
C LYS A 166 -10.33 -5.01 2.67
N GLY A 167 -9.37 -5.40 1.83
CA GLY A 167 -9.00 -6.79 1.60
C GLY A 167 -9.94 -7.51 0.62
N ARG A 168 -10.29 -6.86 -0.51
CA ARG A 168 -11.10 -7.49 -1.56
C ARG A 168 -10.32 -8.64 -2.19
N THR A 169 -11.03 -9.71 -2.55
CA THR A 169 -10.48 -10.73 -3.44
C THR A 169 -10.13 -10.07 -4.76
N HIS A 170 -8.89 -10.22 -5.21
CA HIS A 170 -8.46 -9.71 -6.50
C HIS A 170 -8.96 -10.61 -7.63
N VAL A 171 -9.16 -10.03 -8.82
CA VAL A 171 -9.34 -10.81 -10.04
C VAL A 171 -8.07 -11.62 -10.32
N GLN A 172 -8.23 -12.81 -10.89
CA GLN A 172 -7.10 -13.58 -11.39
C GLN A 172 -6.60 -12.91 -12.66
N ILE A 173 -5.32 -12.57 -12.70
CA ILE A 173 -4.65 -11.93 -13.82
C ILE A 173 -3.68 -12.93 -14.44
N ASP A 174 -3.54 -12.89 -15.75
CA ASP A 174 -2.58 -13.70 -16.47
C ASP A 174 -1.16 -13.55 -15.88
N PRO A 175 -0.48 -14.64 -15.48
CA PRO A 175 0.89 -14.60 -14.97
C PRO A 175 1.86 -13.86 -15.89
N GLU A 176 1.71 -13.98 -17.21
CA GLU A 176 2.55 -13.29 -18.19
C GLU A 176 2.40 -11.76 -18.06
N VAL A 177 1.16 -11.29 -17.84
CA VAL A 177 0.87 -9.86 -17.64
C VAL A 177 1.49 -9.36 -16.33
N ILE A 178 1.43 -10.16 -15.28
CA ILE A 178 2.08 -9.84 -14.00
C ILE A 178 3.59 -9.68 -14.22
N ASP A 179 4.22 -10.59 -14.95
CA ASP A 179 5.67 -10.56 -15.19
C ASP A 179 6.08 -9.39 -16.10
N GLN A 180 5.31 -9.10 -17.15
CA GLN A 180 5.51 -7.91 -17.98
C GLN A 180 5.40 -6.61 -17.15
N LEU A 181 4.44 -6.52 -16.24
CA LEU A 181 4.31 -5.36 -15.37
C LEU A 181 5.43 -5.28 -14.32
N ARG A 182 5.90 -6.42 -13.79
CA ARG A 182 7.08 -6.46 -12.90
C ARG A 182 8.32 -5.95 -13.62
N GLU A 183 8.54 -6.40 -14.85
CA GLU A 183 9.62 -5.94 -15.74
C GLU A 183 9.54 -4.42 -15.95
N PHE A 184 8.35 -3.93 -16.31
CA PHE A 184 8.08 -2.50 -16.50
C PHE A 184 8.40 -1.67 -15.24
N TYR A 185 7.98 -2.11 -14.04
CA TYR A 185 8.19 -1.36 -12.81
C TYR A 185 9.61 -1.44 -12.24
N ARG A 186 10.39 -2.47 -12.60
CA ARG A 186 11.71 -2.71 -12.00
C ARG A 186 12.64 -1.49 -12.01
N PRO A 187 12.87 -0.78 -13.13
CA PRO A 187 13.75 0.39 -13.12
C PRO A 187 13.25 1.49 -12.16
N TYR A 188 11.93 1.70 -12.08
CA TYR A 188 11.34 2.67 -11.15
C TYR A 188 11.48 2.24 -9.69
N ASN A 189 11.35 0.94 -9.41
CA ASN A 189 11.52 0.38 -8.07
C ASN A 189 12.98 0.52 -7.59
N ILE A 190 13.95 0.17 -8.43
CA ILE A 190 15.38 0.34 -8.12
C ILE A 190 15.66 1.81 -7.80
N LYS A 191 15.24 2.73 -8.68
CA LYS A 191 15.42 4.17 -8.45
C LYS A 191 14.78 4.64 -7.16
N PHE A 192 13.59 4.13 -6.83
CA PHE A 192 12.91 4.44 -5.58
C PHE A 192 13.72 3.97 -4.37
N TYR A 193 14.21 2.72 -4.36
CA TYR A 193 15.00 2.17 -3.25
C TYR A 193 16.30 2.92 -3.02
N GLU A 194 17.01 3.25 -4.09
CA GLU A 194 18.22 4.07 -4.04
C GLU A 194 17.93 5.44 -3.42
N THR A 195 16.82 6.07 -3.84
CA THR A 195 16.45 7.41 -3.37
C THR A 195 16.07 7.41 -1.88
N VAL A 196 15.37 6.38 -1.41
CA VAL A 196 14.90 6.30 -0.01
C VAL A 196 15.91 5.61 0.93
N GLY A 197 16.96 4.98 0.40
CA GLY A 197 17.94 4.22 1.18
C GLY A 197 17.40 2.95 1.83
N GLN A 198 16.30 2.40 1.29
CA GLN A 198 15.64 1.20 1.83
C GLN A 198 15.08 0.34 0.68
N ASP A 199 15.41 -0.95 0.70
CA ASP A 199 14.82 -1.95 -0.19
C ASP A 199 13.50 -2.50 0.40
N PHE A 200 12.41 -2.32 -0.35
CA PHE A 200 11.08 -2.80 0.01
C PHE A 200 10.73 -4.16 -0.62
N ARG A 201 11.61 -4.72 -1.46
CA ARG A 201 11.43 -6.01 -2.17
C ARG A 201 10.13 -6.10 -2.99
N LEU A 202 9.66 -4.97 -3.52
CA LEU A 202 8.42 -4.83 -4.30
C LEU A 202 8.44 -5.60 -5.64
N ALA A 203 9.59 -6.16 -6.02
CA ALA A 203 9.78 -6.94 -7.25
C ALA A 203 9.80 -8.46 -7.02
N SER A 204 9.76 -8.95 -5.77
CA SER A 204 9.95 -10.38 -5.50
C SER A 204 8.72 -11.23 -5.80
N SER A 205 8.95 -12.42 -6.36
CA SER A 205 7.95 -13.37 -6.91
C SER A 205 7.12 -14.12 -5.86
N GLY A 206 7.12 -13.68 -4.60
CA GLY A 206 6.62 -14.45 -3.47
C GLY A 206 5.61 -13.73 -2.58
N ASP A 207 5.05 -12.59 -2.99
CA ASP A 207 3.98 -11.97 -2.21
C ASP A 207 2.80 -12.94 -2.12
N PRO A 208 2.46 -13.47 -0.92
CA PRO A 208 1.28 -14.29 -0.78
C PRO A 208 0.09 -13.41 -1.13
N ASP A 209 -0.57 -13.71 -2.25
CA ASP A 209 -1.87 -13.13 -2.52
C ASP A 209 -2.75 -13.38 -1.29
N PRO A 210 -3.26 -12.35 -0.61
CA PRO A 210 -4.18 -12.55 0.52
C PRO A 210 -5.42 -13.38 0.13
N SER A 211 -5.68 -13.53 -1.18
CA SER A 211 -6.71 -14.42 -1.72
C SER A 211 -6.30 -15.91 -1.76
N SER A 212 -5.01 -16.25 -1.87
CA SER A 212 -4.54 -17.64 -1.88
C SER A 212 -4.62 -18.32 -0.51
N ALA A 213 -4.65 -17.53 0.57
CA ALA A 213 -4.91 -18.03 1.93
C ALA A 213 -6.35 -18.54 2.16
N LYS A 214 -7.25 -18.43 1.17
CA LYS A 214 -8.65 -18.87 1.27
C LYS A 214 -8.88 -20.36 0.96
N ASN A 215 -7.86 -21.12 0.58
CA ASN A 215 -7.99 -22.56 0.35
C ASN A 215 -6.83 -23.36 0.97
N PRO A 216 -7.11 -24.15 2.02
CA PRO A 216 -6.54 -25.47 2.17
C PRO A 216 -7.66 -26.49 2.07
N VAL A 217 -8.12 -26.78 0.85
CA VAL A 217 -8.82 -28.03 0.57
C VAL A 217 -7.92 -28.86 -0.34
N SER A 218 -7.00 -29.60 0.26
CA SER A 218 -6.50 -30.83 -0.35
C SER A 218 -6.10 -31.86 0.70
N LYS A 219 -7.01 -32.82 0.88
CA LYS A 219 -6.74 -34.26 0.91
C LYS A 219 -5.71 -34.76 1.92
N ALA A 220 -6.16 -34.97 3.16
CA ALA A 220 -5.72 -36.14 3.91
C ALA A 220 -6.55 -37.35 3.41
N LYS A 221 -5.99 -38.11 2.47
CA LYS A 221 -6.50 -39.44 2.13
C LYS A 221 -6.21 -40.38 3.31
N TYR A 222 -7.23 -41.16 3.66
CA TYR A 222 -7.17 -42.34 4.51
C TYR A 222 -5.95 -43.22 4.21
N ARG A 223 -5.22 -43.61 5.26
CA ARG A 223 -4.59 -44.92 5.43
C ARG A 223 -4.68 -45.28 6.90
N ALA A 224 -5.65 -46.13 7.22
CA ALA A 224 -5.50 -47.16 8.24
C ALA A 224 -4.90 -48.39 7.55
#